data_AF-A0A971R3R0-F1
#
_entry.id   AF-A0A971R3R0-F1
#
_cell.length_a   1.000
_cell.length_b   1.000
_cell.length_c   1.000
_cell.angle_alpha   90.00
_cell.angle_beta   90.00
_cell.angle_gamma   90.00
#
_symmetry.space_group_name_H-M   'P 1'
#
loop_
_entity.id
_entity.type
_entity.pdbx_description
1 polymer ?
#
loop_
_entity_poly.entity_id
_entity_poly.type
_entity_poly.pdbx_seq_one_letter_code
_entity_poly.pdbx_strand_id
1 'polypeptide(L)'
;MAKSRLFTKRKPPSGSVPGTLSIDESSPFPIMKLITFNEKEIEEVTVEDPSLLEEHIFEKGRVNWIDVQGLGDEKTVRKLGEIFKLHPLALEDITNVPQIPKIEEYENGLFICLRMIRLEEKEVISEQVSFFVGETFVLTFQERYGDVFDPVRQRMRRGSTIRKL
;
A
#
# COMPACT_ATOMS: atom_id res chain seq x y z
N MET A 1 -2.98 36.20 3.87
CA MET A 1 -2.34 34.89 3.66
C MET A 1 -3.45 33.85 3.60
N ALA A 2 -3.58 33.13 2.48
CA ALA A 2 -4.57 32.07 2.38
C ALA A 2 -4.14 30.89 3.26
N LYS A 3 -5.04 30.40 4.14
CA LYS A 3 -4.82 29.13 4.84
C LYS A 3 -4.71 28.04 3.78
N SER A 4 -3.53 27.49 3.55
CA SER A 4 -3.42 26.28 2.72
C SER A 4 -4.22 25.20 3.45
N ARG A 5 -5.16 24.57 2.74
CA ARG A 5 -5.90 23.45 3.30
C ARG A 5 -4.91 22.30 3.43
N LEU A 6 -4.71 21.81 4.65
CA LEU A 6 -3.95 20.58 4.91
C LEU A 6 -4.55 19.36 4.20
N PHE A 7 -5.83 19.43 3.79
CA PHE A 7 -6.56 18.32 3.20
C PHE A 7 -7.50 18.79 2.08
N THR A 8 -7.50 18.05 0.98
CA THR A 8 -8.56 18.08 -0.03
C THR A 8 -9.24 16.73 -0.01
N LYS A 9 -10.53 16.69 0.35
CA LYS A 9 -11.29 15.44 0.42
C LYS A 9 -11.69 15.03 -0.99
N ARG A 10 -11.17 13.91 -1.48
CA ARG A 10 -11.56 13.34 -2.77
C ARG A 10 -12.62 12.29 -2.49
N LYS A 11 -13.71 12.33 -3.24
CA LYS A 11 -14.78 11.34 -3.16
C LYS A 11 -15.24 11.02 -4.58
N PRO A 12 -15.64 9.77 -4.84
CA PRO A 12 -16.35 9.47 -6.06
C PRO A 12 -17.64 10.30 -6.14
N PRO A 13 -18.19 10.53 -7.35
CA PRO A 13 -19.45 11.23 -7.53
C PRO A 13 -20.58 10.66 -6.64
N SER A 14 -21.51 11.52 -6.24
CA SER A 14 -22.66 11.07 -5.44
C SER A 14 -23.49 10.06 -6.23
N GLY A 15 -23.79 8.91 -5.62
CA GLY A 15 -24.51 7.81 -6.28
C GLY A 15 -23.63 6.76 -6.96
N SER A 16 -22.30 6.86 -6.86
CA SER A 16 -21.40 5.78 -7.29
C SER A 16 -21.70 4.47 -6.58
N VAL A 17 -21.52 3.36 -7.30
CA VAL A 17 -21.70 2.01 -6.75
C VAL A 17 -20.61 1.72 -5.70
N PRO A 18 -20.92 1.01 -4.61
CA PRO A 18 -19.88 0.55 -3.69
C PRO A 18 -18.80 -0.26 -4.42
N GLY A 19 -17.53 -0.03 -4.08
CA GLY A 19 -16.37 -0.61 -4.77
C GLY A 19 -15.89 0.20 -5.99
N THR A 20 -16.43 1.41 -6.23
CA THR A 20 -15.93 2.30 -7.28
C THR A 20 -14.59 2.89 -6.89
N LEU A 21 -13.56 2.70 -7.72
CA LEU A 21 -12.25 3.31 -7.52
C LEU A 21 -12.27 4.76 -8.03
N SER A 22 -11.70 5.68 -7.26
CA SER A 22 -11.50 7.07 -7.67
C SER A 22 -10.01 7.41 -7.63
N ILE A 23 -9.36 7.41 -8.79
CA ILE A 23 -7.95 7.79 -8.90
C ILE A 23 -7.84 9.25 -9.32
N ASP A 24 -7.00 9.99 -8.60
CA ASP A 24 -6.68 11.36 -8.96
C ASP A 24 -5.73 11.37 -10.17
N GLU A 25 -6.04 12.16 -11.20
CA GLU A 25 -5.20 12.31 -12.40
C GLU A 25 -3.80 12.84 -12.10
N SER A 26 -3.62 13.53 -10.97
CA SER A 26 -2.32 14.01 -10.46
C SER A 26 -1.55 12.98 -9.63
N SER A 27 -2.15 11.82 -9.34
CA SER A 27 -1.45 10.76 -8.61
C SER A 27 -0.30 10.20 -9.46
N PRO A 28 0.88 9.97 -8.86
CA PRO A 28 2.01 9.38 -9.57
C PRO A 28 1.71 7.94 -10.01
N PHE A 29 2.31 7.53 -11.12
CA PHE A 29 2.25 6.14 -11.57
C PHE A 29 2.83 5.19 -10.52
N PRO A 30 2.27 3.99 -10.35
CA PRO A 30 2.76 3.04 -9.34
C PRO A 30 4.20 2.60 -9.62
N ILE A 31 5.06 2.69 -8.60
CA ILE A 31 6.33 1.96 -8.53
C ILE A 31 6.13 0.83 -7.52
N MET A 32 6.34 -0.41 -7.95
CA MET A 32 6.16 -1.58 -7.10
C MET A 32 7.50 -2.23 -6.78
N LYS A 33 7.70 -2.57 -5.51
CA LYS A 33 8.83 -3.38 -5.06
C LYS A 33 8.31 -4.60 -4.33
N LEU A 34 8.78 -5.78 -4.72
CA LEU A 34 8.59 -7.02 -3.99
C LEU A 34 9.81 -7.26 -3.11
N ILE A 35 9.57 -7.45 -1.82
CA ILE A 35 10.56 -7.86 -0.83
C ILE A 35 10.10 -9.20 -0.28
N THR A 36 10.77 -10.28 -0.71
CA THR A 36 10.48 -11.64 -0.24
C THR A 36 11.52 -12.02 0.81
N PHE A 37 11.09 -12.48 1.98
CA PHE A 37 12.00 -12.78 3.07
C PHE A 37 11.54 -13.94 3.95
N ASN A 38 12.51 -14.57 4.61
CA ASN A 38 12.31 -15.52 5.70
C ASN A 38 13.41 -15.32 6.77
N GLU A 39 13.62 -16.31 7.64
CA GLU A 39 14.64 -16.22 8.70
C GLU A 39 16.08 -16.22 8.16
N LYS A 40 16.31 -16.63 6.91
CA LYS A 40 17.63 -16.89 6.33
C LYS A 40 17.99 -15.95 5.20
N GLU A 41 17.02 -15.57 4.38
CA GLU A 41 17.25 -14.84 3.14
C GLU A 41 16.25 -13.70 2.93
N ILE A 42 16.68 -12.73 2.13
CA ILE A 42 15.88 -11.61 1.66
C ILE A 42 16.22 -11.36 0.18
N GLU A 43 15.18 -11.18 -0.63
CA GLU A 43 15.25 -10.88 -2.05
C GLU A 43 14.41 -9.64 -2.33
N GLU A 44 14.94 -8.73 -3.14
CA GLU A 44 14.26 -7.48 -3.51
C GLU A 44 14.25 -7.33 -5.03
N VAL A 45 13.06 -7.15 -5.60
CA VAL A 45 12.87 -7.01 -7.04
C VAL A 45 11.88 -5.87 -7.32
N THR A 46 12.20 -5.04 -8.32
CA THR A 46 11.24 -4.07 -8.85
C THR A 46 10.26 -4.80 -9.76
N VAL A 47 8.97 -4.58 -9.55
CA VAL A 47 7.89 -5.25 -10.29
C VAL A 47 7.33 -4.26 -11.30
N GLU A 48 7.48 -4.55 -12.59
CA GLU A 48 6.94 -3.70 -13.66
C GLU A 48 5.49 -4.09 -14.04
N ASP A 49 5.19 -5.40 -14.01
CA ASP A 49 3.86 -5.94 -14.28
C ASP A 49 3.38 -6.73 -13.05
N PRO A 50 2.25 -6.33 -12.42
CA PRO A 50 1.73 -7.04 -11.25
C PRO A 50 1.33 -8.49 -11.59
N SER A 51 1.04 -8.83 -12.85
CA SER A 51 0.67 -10.18 -13.27
C SER A 51 1.77 -11.22 -13.01
N LEU A 52 3.04 -10.79 -12.97
CA LEU A 52 4.19 -11.67 -12.67
C LEU A 52 4.21 -12.15 -11.21
N LEU A 53 3.40 -11.55 -10.35
CA LEU A 53 3.33 -11.91 -8.95
C LEU A 53 2.53 -13.21 -8.72
N GLU A 54 1.60 -13.58 -9.61
CA GLU A 54 0.72 -14.76 -9.41
C GLU A 54 1.48 -16.05 -9.14
N GLU A 55 2.70 -16.18 -9.65
CA GLU A 55 3.54 -17.37 -9.53
C GLU A 55 4.30 -17.48 -8.19
N HIS A 56 4.46 -16.39 -7.42
CA HIS A 56 5.48 -16.30 -6.36
C HIS A 56 4.95 -15.98 -4.94
N ILE A 57 3.72 -15.49 -4.78
CA ILE A 57 3.31 -14.82 -3.52
C ILE A 57 2.85 -15.76 -2.38
N PHE A 58 2.52 -17.02 -2.68
CA PHE A 58 1.87 -17.93 -1.72
C PHE A 58 2.72 -19.14 -1.32
N GLU A 59 4.03 -19.08 -1.56
CA GLU A 59 4.94 -20.12 -1.07
C GLU A 59 5.02 -20.13 0.45
N LYS A 60 4.87 -21.32 1.06
CA LYS A 60 4.94 -21.47 2.51
C LYS A 60 6.35 -21.22 3.02
N GLY A 61 6.45 -20.51 4.15
CA GLY A 61 7.72 -20.25 4.83
C GLY A 61 8.45 -18.98 4.38
N ARG A 62 7.86 -18.21 3.47
CA ARG A 62 8.32 -16.87 3.09
C ARG A 62 7.19 -15.86 3.31
N VAL A 63 7.57 -14.61 3.56
CA VAL A 63 6.65 -13.47 3.59
C VAL A 63 7.00 -12.56 2.41
N ASN A 64 5.97 -12.17 1.66
CA ASN A 64 6.07 -11.28 0.52
C ASN A 64 5.55 -9.90 0.89
N TRP A 65 6.43 -8.91 1.01
CA TRP A 65 6.02 -7.52 1.17
C TRP A 65 6.05 -6.82 -0.19
N ILE A 66 4.87 -6.48 -0.71
CA ILE A 66 4.69 -5.71 -1.94
C ILE A 66 4.45 -4.27 -1.53
N ASP A 67 5.37 -3.39 -1.90
CA ASP A 67 5.30 -1.96 -1.65
C ASP A 67 4.97 -1.19 -2.92
N VAL A 68 3.77 -0.59 -2.94
CA VAL A 68 3.21 0.16 -4.07
C VAL A 68 3.22 1.64 -3.72
N GLN A 69 4.04 2.41 -4.43
CA GLN A 69 4.14 3.86 -4.27
C GLN A 69 3.52 4.55 -5.49
N GLY A 70 2.46 5.31 -5.27
CA GLY A 70 1.65 5.92 -6.31
C GLY A 70 0.41 5.11 -6.65
N LEU A 71 -0.69 5.83 -6.90
CA LEU A 71 -2.02 5.27 -7.18
C LEU A 71 -2.53 5.65 -8.57
N GLY A 72 -1.70 6.27 -9.41
CA GLY A 72 -2.08 6.88 -10.70
C GLY A 72 -2.42 5.91 -11.83
N ASP A 73 -2.63 4.62 -11.53
CA ASP A 73 -3.07 3.63 -12.52
C ASP A 73 -4.10 2.65 -11.94
N GLU A 74 -5.35 2.79 -12.38
CA GLU A 74 -6.47 1.95 -11.95
C GLU A 74 -6.27 0.48 -12.29
N LYS A 75 -5.64 0.20 -13.43
CA LYS A 75 -5.44 -1.17 -13.89
C LYS A 75 -4.51 -1.91 -12.95
N THR A 76 -3.38 -1.30 -12.59
CA THR A 76 -2.44 -1.87 -11.61
C THR A 76 -3.11 -2.10 -10.25
N VAL A 77 -3.84 -1.11 -9.72
CA VAL A 77 -4.53 -1.25 -8.42
C VAL A 77 -5.57 -2.37 -8.45
N ARG A 78 -6.38 -2.46 -9.52
CA ARG A 78 -7.35 -3.55 -9.69
C ARG A 78 -6.67 -4.91 -9.81
N LYS A 79 -5.60 -5.00 -10.60
CA LYS A 79 -4.88 -6.27 -10.80
C LYS A 79 -4.27 -6.78 -9.50
N LEU A 80 -3.67 -5.90 -8.70
CA LEU A 80 -3.25 -6.25 -7.34
C LEU A 80 -4.44 -6.68 -6.47
N GLY A 81 -5.56 -5.96 -6.56
CA GLY A 81 -6.81 -6.34 -5.93
C GLY A 81 -7.24 -7.77 -6.23
N GLU A 82 -7.18 -8.18 -7.49
CA GLU A 82 -7.52 -9.53 -7.95
C GLU A 82 -6.53 -10.58 -7.43
N ILE A 83 -5.23 -10.35 -7.60
CA ILE A 83 -4.16 -11.27 -7.20
C ILE A 83 -4.21 -11.56 -5.69
N PHE A 84 -4.36 -10.51 -4.89
CA PHE A 84 -4.38 -10.60 -3.44
C PHE A 84 -5.79 -10.82 -2.87
N LYS A 85 -6.80 -10.91 -3.74
CA LYS A 85 -8.22 -11.09 -3.38
C LYS A 85 -8.73 -10.01 -2.41
N LEU A 86 -8.34 -8.77 -2.64
CA LEU A 86 -8.78 -7.64 -1.81
C LEU A 86 -10.29 -7.43 -1.99
N HIS A 87 -11.00 -7.21 -0.88
CA HIS A 87 -12.41 -6.89 -0.96
C HIS A 87 -12.62 -5.55 -1.71
N PRO A 88 -13.65 -5.42 -2.57
CA PRO A 88 -13.87 -4.21 -3.35
C PRO A 88 -13.95 -2.93 -2.51
N LEU A 89 -14.49 -3.01 -1.28
CA LEU A 89 -14.54 -1.86 -0.35
C LEU A 89 -13.14 -1.46 0.16
N ALA A 90 -12.22 -2.41 0.36
CA ALA A 90 -10.85 -2.09 0.72
C ALA A 90 -10.13 -1.38 -0.43
N LEU A 91 -10.34 -1.83 -1.68
CA LEU A 91 -9.82 -1.16 -2.88
C LEU A 91 -10.40 0.26 -3.04
N GLU A 92 -11.70 0.40 -2.77
CA GLU A 92 -12.35 1.71 -2.71
C GLU A 92 -11.64 2.61 -1.71
N ASP A 93 -11.42 2.14 -0.48
CA ASP A 93 -10.76 2.94 0.57
C ASP A 93 -9.29 3.28 0.27
N ILE A 94 -8.58 2.40 -0.44
CA ILE A 94 -7.21 2.63 -0.91
C ILE A 94 -7.17 3.83 -1.88
N THR A 95 -8.13 3.92 -2.80
CA THR A 95 -8.13 4.93 -3.86
C THR A 95 -8.89 6.21 -3.48
N ASN A 96 -9.94 6.08 -2.67
CA ASN A 96 -10.79 7.19 -2.22
C ASN A 96 -10.16 7.92 -1.02
N VAL A 97 -9.12 8.69 -1.28
CA VAL A 97 -8.34 9.38 -0.26
C VAL A 97 -8.90 10.79 0.04
N PRO A 98 -8.94 11.25 1.31
CA PRO A 98 -8.49 10.54 2.51
C PRO A 98 -9.64 9.82 3.22
N GLN A 99 -9.31 8.65 3.76
CA GLN A 99 -10.09 7.91 4.73
C GLN A 99 -9.67 8.25 6.16
N ILE A 100 -10.55 7.92 7.10
CA ILE A 100 -10.23 7.96 8.54
C ILE A 100 -9.41 6.71 8.86
N PRO A 101 -8.37 6.82 9.73
CA PRO A 101 -7.62 5.64 10.15
C PRO A 101 -8.53 4.57 10.74
N LYS A 102 -8.37 3.35 10.26
CA LYS A 102 -9.25 2.22 10.62
C LYS A 102 -8.55 0.88 10.42
N ILE A 103 -9.11 -0.14 11.06
CA ILE A 103 -8.75 -1.54 10.88
C ILE A 103 -10.03 -2.31 10.59
N GLU A 104 -10.02 -3.12 9.55
CA GLU A 104 -11.15 -3.96 9.13
C GLU A 104 -10.65 -5.36 8.85
N GLU A 105 -11.40 -6.36 9.33
CA GLU A 105 -11.11 -7.77 9.12
C GLU A 105 -11.88 -8.28 7.89
N TYR A 106 -11.16 -8.97 7.01
CA TYR A 106 -11.67 -9.63 5.82
C TYR A 106 -11.27 -11.11 5.86
N GLU A 107 -11.95 -11.95 5.07
CA GLU A 107 -11.70 -13.41 5.08
C GLU A 107 -10.25 -13.80 4.81
N ASN A 108 -9.53 -13.02 3.99
CA ASN A 108 -8.16 -13.27 3.56
C ASN A 108 -7.12 -12.37 4.23
N GLY A 109 -7.48 -11.57 5.24
CA GLY A 109 -6.53 -10.73 5.94
C GLY A 109 -7.12 -9.50 6.62
N LEU A 110 -6.22 -8.63 7.09
CA LEU A 110 -6.54 -7.38 7.76
C LEU A 110 -6.27 -6.20 6.83
N PHE A 111 -7.27 -5.35 6.62
CA PHE A 111 -7.08 -4.04 6.03
C PHE A 111 -6.80 -3.02 7.12
N ILE A 112 -5.75 -2.22 6.95
CA ILE A 112 -5.36 -1.16 7.88
C ILE A 112 -5.16 0.10 7.08
N CYS A 113 -5.91 1.16 7.38
CA CYS A 113 -5.70 2.48 6.79
C CYS A 113 -5.13 3.40 7.88
N LEU A 114 -4.00 4.05 7.59
CA LEU A 114 -3.30 4.95 8.51
C LEU A 114 -2.90 6.24 7.79
N ARG A 115 -2.43 7.22 8.57
CA ARG A 115 -1.77 8.41 8.04
C ARG A 115 -0.27 8.32 8.28
N MET A 116 0.50 8.54 7.22
CA MET A 116 1.93 8.80 7.31
C MET A 116 2.13 10.31 7.36
N ILE A 117 3.01 10.75 8.27
CA ILE A 117 3.41 12.16 8.40
C ILE A 117 4.92 12.19 8.28
N ARG A 118 5.42 13.05 7.39
CA ARG A 118 6.86 13.24 7.17
C ARG A 118 7.17 14.72 6.95
N LEU A 119 8.41 15.11 7.24
CA LEU A 119 8.90 16.47 7.07
C LEU A 119 9.80 16.50 5.84
N GLU A 120 9.43 17.27 4.82
CA GLU A 120 10.23 17.48 3.60
C GLU A 120 10.55 18.96 3.49
N GLU A 121 11.83 19.34 3.48
CA GLU A 121 12.30 20.73 3.24
C GLU A 121 11.64 21.84 4.10
N LYS A 122 11.03 21.48 5.24
CA LYS A 122 10.23 22.30 6.20
C LYS A 122 8.71 22.28 5.99
N GLU A 123 8.21 21.53 5.04
CA GLU A 123 6.78 21.26 4.87
C GLU A 123 6.38 19.93 5.52
N VAL A 124 5.25 19.93 6.21
CA VAL A 124 4.66 18.71 6.75
C VAL A 124 3.84 18.06 5.65
N ILE A 125 4.33 16.94 5.14
CA ILE A 125 3.63 16.11 4.18
C ILE A 125 2.81 15.09 4.97
N SER A 126 1.52 14.99 4.64
CA SER A 126 0.65 13.98 5.18
C SER A 126 -0.06 13.24 4.07
N GLU A 127 0.10 11.92 4.08
CA GLU A 127 -0.54 11.01 3.14
C GLU A 127 -1.25 9.89 3.88
N GLN A 128 -2.20 9.26 3.21
CA GLN A 128 -2.74 7.97 3.58
C GLN A 128 -1.74 6.88 3.16
N VAL A 129 -1.54 5.93 4.05
CA VAL A 129 -0.92 4.65 3.73
C VAL A 129 -1.87 3.54 4.13
N SER A 130 -2.11 2.63 3.20
CA SER A 130 -3.00 1.49 3.43
C SER A 130 -2.20 0.20 3.40
N PHE A 131 -2.52 -0.71 4.30
CA PHE A 131 -1.93 -2.04 4.39
C PHE A 131 -3.03 -3.07 4.16
N PHE A 132 -2.71 -4.14 3.45
CA PHE A 132 -3.45 -5.37 3.52
C PHE A 132 -2.51 -6.49 3.95
N VAL A 133 -2.79 -7.10 5.10
CA VAL A 133 -1.93 -8.09 5.73
C VAL A 133 -2.63 -9.45 5.65
N GLY A 134 -2.09 -10.34 4.83
CA GLY A 134 -2.52 -11.73 4.73
C GLY A 134 -1.58 -12.69 5.46
N GLU A 135 -1.80 -13.99 5.30
CA GLU A 135 -1.01 -15.03 5.96
C GLU A 135 0.46 -15.02 5.53
N THR A 136 0.74 -14.85 4.24
CA THR A 136 2.08 -14.90 3.65
C THR A 136 2.50 -13.60 2.97
N PHE A 137 1.73 -12.52 3.13
CA PHE A 137 2.03 -11.27 2.44
C PHE A 137 1.63 -10.03 3.23
N VAL A 138 2.31 -8.93 2.91
CA VAL A 138 1.95 -7.57 3.30
C VAL A 138 1.91 -6.74 2.02
N LEU A 139 0.81 -6.04 1.77
CA LEU A 139 0.66 -5.15 0.63
C LEU A 139 0.51 -3.72 1.15
N THR A 140 1.42 -2.82 0.78
CA THR A 140 1.34 -1.40 1.12
C THR A 140 0.99 -0.57 -0.10
N PHE A 141 0.02 0.34 0.06
CA PHE A 141 -0.36 1.34 -0.93
C PHE A 141 -0.10 2.73 -0.37
N GLN A 142 0.67 3.52 -1.11
CA GLN A 142 1.07 4.88 -0.74
C GLN A 142 0.65 5.86 -1.84
N GLU A 143 0.22 7.06 -1.46
CA GLU A 143 -0.22 8.07 -2.43
C GLU A 143 0.95 8.61 -3.27
N ARG A 144 2.13 8.74 -2.66
CA ARG A 144 3.29 9.43 -3.23
C ARG A 144 4.52 8.54 -3.20
N TYR A 145 5.56 9.00 -3.89
CA TYR A 145 6.90 8.45 -3.74
C TYR A 145 7.52 8.92 -2.41
N GLY A 146 8.37 8.05 -1.85
CA GLY A 146 9.09 8.30 -0.61
C GLY A 146 8.25 7.96 0.62
N ASP A 147 8.89 7.32 1.61
CA ASP A 147 8.20 6.79 2.79
C ASP A 147 9.10 6.72 4.02
N VAL A 148 8.49 6.35 5.16
CA VAL A 148 9.18 6.21 6.45
C VAL A 148 9.63 4.77 6.74
N PHE A 149 9.54 3.86 5.77
CA PHE A 149 9.83 2.43 5.98
C PHE A 149 11.29 2.05 5.76
N ASP A 150 12.16 2.98 5.34
CA ASP A 150 13.59 2.72 5.18
C ASP A 150 14.26 2.07 6.41
N PRO A 151 13.99 2.50 7.66
CA PRO A 151 14.51 1.81 8.84
C PRO A 151 14.00 0.36 9.00
N VAL A 152 12.82 0.03 8.46
CA VAL A 152 12.32 -1.35 8.40
C VAL A 152 13.12 -2.15 7.38
N ARG A 153 13.22 -1.64 6.14
CA ARG A 153 13.98 -2.28 5.04
C ARG A 153 15.44 -2.53 5.44
N GLN A 154 16.09 -1.54 6.06
CA GLN A 154 17.47 -1.67 6.53
C GLN A 154 17.62 -2.73 7.62
N ARG A 155 16.67 -2.86 8.55
CA ARG A 155 16.71 -3.91 9.59
C ARG A 155 16.57 -5.30 8.98
N MET A 156 15.69 -5.45 8.00
CA MET A 156 15.50 -6.71 7.28
C MET A 156 16.78 -7.11 6.54
N ARG A 157 17.42 -6.19 5.80
CA ARG A 157 18.69 -6.44 5.09
C ARG A 157 19.85 -6.82 6.01
N ARG A 158 19.85 -6.34 7.26
CA ARG A 158 20.89 -6.65 8.26
C ARG A 158 20.69 -7.99 8.95
N GLY A 159 19.62 -8.73 8.66
CA GLY A 159 19.28 -9.98 9.36
C GLY A 159 18.95 -9.75 10.84
N SER A 160 18.58 -8.53 11.22
CA SER A 160 18.18 -8.23 12.60
C SER A 160 16.81 -8.84 12.87
N THR A 161 16.69 -9.64 13.92
CA THR A 161 15.46 -10.38 14.25
C THR A 161 14.27 -9.43 14.39
N ILE A 162 13.23 -9.64 13.58
CA ILE A 162 11.91 -9.06 13.84
C ILE A 162 11.43 -9.66 15.17
N ARG A 163 11.00 -8.82 16.12
CA ARG A 163 10.51 -9.31 17.43
C ARG A 163 9.40 -10.33 17.20
N LYS A 164 9.62 -11.58 17.61
CA LYS A 164 8.56 -12.57 17.83
C LYS A 164 7.87 -12.18 19.15
N LEU A 165 6.57 -11.91 19.11
CA LEU A 165 5.74 -11.69 20.30
C LEU A 165 5.24 -13.03 20.85
#